data_AF-A0A2B9QEM5-F1
#
_entry.id   AF-A0A2B9QEM5-F1
#
_cell.length_a   1.000
_cell.length_b   1.000
_cell.length_c   1.000
_cell.angle_alpha   90.00
_cell.angle_beta   90.00
_cell.angle_gamma   90.00
#
_symmetry.space_group_name_H-M   'P 1'
#
loop_
_entity.id
_entity.type
_entity.pdbx_description
1 polymer ?
#
loop_
_entity_poly.entity_id
_entity_poly.type
_entity_poly.pdbx_seq_one_letter_code
_entity_poly.pdbx_strand_id
1 'polypeptide(L)'
;MSLKQKVGMGVVTASLGLSLTSGGVFAYFSDSETSSNSFQAGTLDLSINPSVIINVKDLKPGDLIERNFKLENKGTLDIAKVALETSYEVTDAKQNNDGEDLGDHIIVKFLVNDGKPSNPNDDHEILWETKLSEVNYPPLSISYELT
;
A
#
# COMPACT_ATOMS: atom_id res chain seq x y z
N MET A 1 53.97 -58.68 23.83
CA MET A 1 52.49 -58.64 23.74
C MET A 1 51.99 -60.00 23.30
N SER A 2 51.15 -60.63 24.11
CA SER A 2 50.57 -61.93 23.78
C SER A 2 49.58 -61.81 22.61
N LEU A 3 49.38 -62.89 21.85
CA LEU A 3 48.46 -62.90 20.70
C LEU A 3 47.04 -62.44 21.09
N LYS A 4 46.59 -62.76 22.31
CA LYS A 4 45.31 -62.31 22.88
C LYS A 4 45.21 -60.79 23.02
N GLN A 5 46.29 -60.13 23.41
CA GLN A 5 46.35 -58.66 23.52
C GLN A 5 46.30 -58.00 22.13
N LYS A 6 46.99 -58.58 21.13
CA LYS A 6 46.97 -58.06 19.76
C LYS A 6 45.60 -58.20 19.09
N VAL A 7 44.95 -59.35 19.29
CA VAL A 7 43.58 -59.57 18.79
C VAL A 7 42.57 -58.66 19.50
N GLY A 8 42.67 -58.52 20.83
CA GLY A 8 41.81 -57.60 21.59
C GLY A 8 41.96 -56.15 21.14
N MET A 9 43.20 -55.69 20.88
CA MET A 9 43.46 -54.34 20.39
C MET A 9 42.90 -54.13 18.96
N GLY A 10 43.01 -55.13 18.08
CA GLY A 10 42.43 -55.08 16.74
C GLY A 10 40.91 -54.99 16.72
N VAL A 11 40.24 -55.73 17.62
CA VAL A 11 38.76 -55.65 17.77
C VAL A 11 38.33 -54.27 18.27
N VAL A 12 39.07 -53.70 19.24
CA VAL A 12 38.81 -52.34 19.75
C VAL A 12 39.03 -51.28 18.66
N THR A 13 40.09 -51.39 17.86
CA THR A 13 40.33 -50.44 16.76
C THR A 13 39.28 -50.57 15.66
N ALA A 14 38.85 -51.79 15.32
CA ALA A 14 37.82 -52.02 14.31
C ALA A 14 36.44 -51.50 14.76
N SER A 15 36.07 -51.72 16.03
CA SER A 15 34.81 -51.20 16.57
C SER A 15 34.82 -49.68 16.62
N LEU A 16 35.92 -49.05 17.05
CA LEU A 16 36.08 -47.59 17.02
C LEU A 16 35.97 -47.03 15.60
N GLY A 17 36.62 -47.67 14.62
CA GLY A 17 36.52 -47.28 13.21
C GLY A 17 35.08 -47.30 12.69
N LEU A 18 34.35 -48.39 12.95
CA LEU A 18 32.94 -48.53 12.54
C LEU A 18 32.02 -47.54 13.27
N SER A 19 32.29 -47.25 14.55
CA SER A 19 31.54 -46.25 15.31
C SER A 19 31.77 -44.84 14.77
N LEU A 20 33.00 -44.46 14.42
CA LEU A 20 33.29 -43.15 13.84
C LEU A 20 32.66 -42.99 12.45
N THR A 21 32.73 -44.02 11.59
CA THR A 21 32.12 -43.94 10.26
C THR A 21 30.60 -43.88 10.34
N SER A 22 29.98 -44.66 11.24
CA SER A 22 28.53 -44.67 11.41
C SER A 22 28.03 -43.38 12.07
N GLY A 23 28.77 -42.85 13.05
CA GLY A 23 28.47 -41.59 13.71
C GLY A 23 28.63 -40.38 12.78
N GLY A 24 29.64 -40.38 11.91
CA GLY A 24 29.85 -39.32 10.92
C GLY A 24 28.78 -39.30 9.83
N VAL A 25 28.37 -40.48 9.34
CA VAL A 25 27.27 -40.61 8.37
C VAL A 25 25.94 -40.21 9.01
N PHE A 26 25.68 -40.65 10.25
CA PHE A 26 24.49 -40.23 10.99
C PHE A 26 24.47 -38.71 11.19
N ALA A 27 25.58 -38.11 11.64
CA ALA A 27 25.70 -36.66 11.80
C ALA A 27 25.42 -35.92 10.49
N TYR A 28 26.01 -36.36 9.37
CA TYR A 28 25.81 -35.79 8.04
C TYR A 28 24.35 -35.83 7.57
N PHE A 29 23.61 -36.91 7.89
CA PHE A 29 22.19 -37.04 7.52
C PHE A 29 21.21 -36.51 8.57
N SER A 30 21.67 -36.29 9.80
CA SER A 30 20.87 -35.70 10.89
C SER A 30 20.99 -34.18 10.96
N ASP A 31 21.99 -33.61 10.28
CA ASP A 31 22.15 -32.17 10.18
C ASP A 31 20.97 -31.60 9.39
N SER A 32 20.10 -30.91 10.12
CA SER A 32 18.89 -30.30 9.59
C SER A 32 18.94 -28.82 9.90
N GLU A 33 19.38 -28.04 8.91
CA GLU A 33 19.36 -26.60 9.00
C GLU A 33 17.95 -26.09 8.70
N THR A 34 17.30 -25.53 9.73
CA THR A 34 16.00 -24.88 9.56
C THR A 34 16.21 -23.47 9.03
N SER A 35 16.03 -23.27 7.72
CA SER A 35 16.03 -21.94 7.14
C SER A 35 14.77 -21.19 7.61
N SER A 36 14.94 -20.29 8.58
CA SER A 36 13.89 -19.40 9.09
C SER A 36 13.67 -18.22 8.14
N ASN A 37 13.19 -18.50 6.94
CA ASN A 37 12.75 -17.45 6.02
C ASN A 37 11.40 -16.91 6.50
N SER A 38 11.45 -15.81 7.25
CA SER A 38 10.25 -15.02 7.54
C SER A 38 9.87 -14.24 6.29
N PHE A 39 8.69 -14.53 5.73
CA PHE A 39 8.07 -13.63 4.76
C PHE A 39 7.56 -12.40 5.51
N GLN A 40 8.36 -11.34 5.54
CA GLN A 40 7.91 -10.06 6.07
C GLN A 40 6.96 -9.45 5.03
N ALA A 41 5.65 -9.61 5.24
CA ALA A 41 4.64 -9.00 4.39
C ALA A 41 4.71 -7.49 4.59
N GLY A 42 4.99 -6.74 3.51
CA GLY A 42 4.85 -5.30 3.53
C GLY A 42 3.40 -4.89 3.73
N THR A 43 3.16 -3.76 4.38
CA THR A 43 1.82 -3.24 4.63
C THR A 43 1.47 -2.18 3.59
N LEU A 44 0.22 -2.22 3.10
CA LEU A 44 -0.38 -1.16 2.30
C LEU A 44 -1.36 -0.42 3.22
N ASP A 45 -0.99 0.79 3.63
CA ASP A 45 -1.80 1.65 4.50
C ASP A 45 -1.82 3.07 3.93
N LEU A 46 -2.86 3.37 3.16
CA LEU A 46 -3.11 4.70 2.64
C LEU A 46 -4.04 5.44 3.58
N SER A 47 -3.54 6.53 4.17
CA SER A 47 -4.33 7.39 5.02
C SER A 47 -4.58 8.75 4.35
N ILE A 48 -5.78 9.28 4.56
CA ILE A 48 -6.20 10.60 4.10
C ILE A 48 -6.43 11.51 5.31
N ASN A 49 -5.85 12.71 5.30
CA ASN A 49 -6.06 13.70 6.35
C ASN A 49 -6.29 15.10 5.74
N PRO A 50 -7.45 15.73 5.98
CA PRO A 50 -8.64 15.22 6.68
C PRO A 50 -9.49 14.28 5.79
N SER A 51 -10.40 13.52 6.38
CA SER A 51 -11.51 12.87 5.65
C SER A 51 -12.40 13.99 5.07
N VAL A 52 -12.24 14.30 3.78
CA VAL A 52 -12.85 15.51 3.21
C VAL A 52 -14.32 15.27 2.92
N ILE A 53 -15.19 15.87 3.73
CA ILE A 53 -16.59 16.09 3.38
C ILE A 53 -16.72 17.56 2.99
N ILE A 54 -17.07 17.81 1.73
CA ILE A 54 -17.33 19.17 1.24
C ILE A 54 -18.83 19.44 1.41
N ASN A 55 -19.19 20.20 2.44
CA ASN A 55 -20.57 20.63 2.62
C ASN A 55 -20.82 21.91 1.82
N VAL A 56 -21.68 21.81 0.81
CA VAL A 56 -22.05 22.89 -0.09
C VAL A 56 -23.33 23.52 0.46
N LYS A 57 -23.20 24.59 1.26
CA LYS A 57 -24.33 25.29 1.88
C LYS A 57 -24.24 26.79 1.66
N ASP A 58 -25.39 27.43 1.43
CA ASP A 58 -25.56 28.88 1.34
C ASP A 58 -24.65 29.55 0.28
N LEU A 59 -24.34 28.83 -0.80
CA LEU A 59 -23.55 29.34 -1.91
C LEU A 59 -24.40 30.13 -2.91
N LYS A 60 -23.81 31.18 -3.48
CA LYS A 60 -24.32 31.87 -4.67
C LYS A 60 -23.47 31.55 -5.90
N PRO A 61 -23.99 31.75 -7.12
CA PRO A 61 -23.19 31.60 -8.34
C PRO A 61 -21.90 32.43 -8.28
N GLY A 62 -20.78 31.77 -8.60
CA GLY A 62 -19.44 32.36 -8.54
C GLY A 62 -18.70 32.16 -7.22
N ASP A 63 -19.34 31.59 -6.18
CA ASP A 63 -18.63 31.20 -4.97
C ASP A 63 -17.71 29.99 -5.24
N LEU A 64 -16.56 29.98 -4.56
CA LEU A 64 -15.54 28.95 -4.66
C LEU A 64 -15.30 28.33 -3.29
N ILE A 65 -15.22 27.00 -3.23
CA ILE A 65 -14.80 26.26 -2.04
C ILE A 65 -13.57 25.45 -2.40
N GLU A 66 -12.44 25.80 -1.80
CA GLU A 66 -11.21 25.00 -1.90
C GLU A 66 -11.03 24.15 -0.65
N ARG A 67 -10.63 22.89 -0.84
CA ARG A 67 -10.31 21.97 0.25
C ARG A 67 -9.03 21.20 -0.08
N ASN A 68 -8.09 21.27 0.86
CA ASN A 68 -6.81 20.59 0.78
C ASN A 68 -6.83 19.34 1.65
N PHE A 69 -6.32 18.24 1.11
CA PHE A 69 -6.10 17.00 1.84
C PHE A 69 -4.73 16.42 1.51
N LYS A 70 -4.15 15.75 2.49
CA LYS A 70 -2.88 15.05 2.32
C LYS A 70 -3.15 13.56 2.23
N LEU A 71 -2.63 12.95 1.17
CA LEU A 71 -2.48 11.50 1.05
C LEU A 71 -1.13 11.12 1.67
N GLU A 72 -1.15 10.17 2.60
CA GLU A 72 0.04 9.71 3.31
C GLU A 72 0.07 8.17 3.27
N ASN A 73 1.18 7.63 2.76
CA ASN A 73 1.47 6.20 2.82
C ASN A 73 2.11 5.89 4.18
N LYS A 74 1.34 5.28 5.08
CA LYS A 74 1.81 4.77 6.39
C LYS A 74 2.27 3.32 6.32
N GLY A 75 2.17 2.72 5.14
CA GLY A 75 2.62 1.37 4.86
C GLY A 75 4.13 1.27 4.71
N THR A 76 4.59 0.08 4.36
CA THR A 76 5.99 -0.18 4.01
C THR A 76 6.19 -0.49 2.53
N LEU A 77 5.10 -0.49 1.74
CA LEU A 77 5.13 -0.70 0.30
C LEU A 77 4.88 0.60 -0.44
N ASP A 78 5.61 0.82 -1.53
CA ASP A 78 5.40 1.96 -2.42
C ASP A 78 4.05 1.85 -3.12
N ILE A 79 3.29 2.95 -3.12
CA ILE A 79 1.98 3.02 -3.78
C ILE A 79 2.17 3.69 -5.14
N ALA A 80 1.96 2.94 -6.22
CA ALA A 80 2.12 3.45 -7.58
C ALA A 80 0.94 4.30 -8.06
N LYS A 81 -0.28 3.96 -7.63
CA LYS A 81 -1.53 4.60 -8.07
C LYS A 81 -2.54 4.68 -6.94
N VAL A 82 -3.24 5.81 -6.87
CA VAL A 82 -4.39 6.04 -5.99
C VAL A 82 -5.59 6.40 -6.86
N ALA A 83 -6.66 5.61 -6.76
CA ALA A 83 -7.95 5.95 -7.33
C ALA A 83 -8.76 6.73 -6.28
N LEU A 84 -9.19 7.93 -6.63
CA LEU A 84 -10.07 8.74 -5.79
C LEU A 84 -11.50 8.59 -6.30
N GLU A 85 -12.33 7.91 -5.52
CA GLU A 85 -13.77 7.83 -5.78
C GLU A 85 -14.47 9.03 -5.14
N THR A 86 -15.30 9.71 -5.92
CA THR A 86 -16.11 10.85 -5.45
C THR A 86 -17.56 10.51 -5.70
N SER A 87 -18.38 10.60 -4.66
CA SER A 87 -19.83 10.53 -4.75
C SER A 87 -20.44 11.86 -4.33
N TYR A 88 -21.63 12.15 -4.85
CA TYR A 88 -22.40 13.31 -4.45
C TYR A 88 -23.84 12.91 -4.20
N GLU A 89 -24.50 13.66 -3.33
CA GLU A 89 -25.92 13.53 -3.04
C GLU A 89 -26.52 14.93 -3.05
N VAL A 90 -27.65 15.08 -3.74
CA VAL A 90 -28.43 16.32 -3.74
C VAL A 90 -29.73 16.07 -3.01
N THR A 91 -29.93 16.80 -1.91
CA THR A 91 -31.17 16.77 -1.13
C THR A 91 -32.00 18.02 -1.44
N ASP A 92 -33.10 17.87 -2.18
CA ASP A 92 -34.10 18.92 -2.31
C ASP A 92 -35.14 18.83 -1.18
N ALA A 93 -34.87 19.53 -0.08
CA ALA A 93 -35.77 19.56 1.08
C ALA A 93 -37.08 20.33 0.83
N LYS A 94 -37.14 21.21 -0.19
CA LYS A 94 -38.28 22.09 -0.45
C LYS A 94 -39.06 21.73 -1.71
N GLN A 95 -38.58 20.77 -2.50
CA GLN A 95 -39.19 20.31 -3.76
C GLN A 95 -39.46 21.46 -4.74
N ASN A 96 -38.54 22.42 -4.80
CA ASN A 96 -38.72 23.68 -5.54
C ASN A 96 -37.67 23.87 -6.65
N ASN A 97 -36.98 22.80 -7.05
CA ASN A 97 -36.00 22.79 -8.12
C ASN A 97 -36.54 22.30 -9.48
N ASP A 98 -37.83 21.97 -9.60
CA ASP A 98 -38.46 21.46 -10.84
C ASP A 98 -37.71 20.24 -11.47
N GLY A 99 -37.08 19.41 -10.62
CA GLY A 99 -36.31 18.25 -11.08
C GLY A 99 -34.89 18.57 -11.57
N GLU A 100 -34.42 19.80 -11.40
CA GLU A 100 -33.06 20.23 -11.75
C GLU A 100 -32.01 19.67 -10.76
N ASP A 101 -30.91 19.12 -11.28
CA ASP A 101 -29.78 18.67 -10.47
C ASP A 101 -28.83 19.84 -10.20
N LEU A 102 -28.67 20.21 -8.92
CA LEU A 102 -27.70 21.23 -8.51
C LEU A 102 -26.25 20.83 -8.89
N GLY A 103 -25.98 19.53 -9.02
CA GLY A 103 -24.69 19.00 -9.45
C GLY A 103 -24.29 19.42 -10.87
N ASP A 104 -25.25 19.74 -11.75
CA ASP A 104 -24.96 20.22 -13.10
C ASP A 104 -24.37 21.64 -13.13
N HIS A 105 -24.57 22.39 -12.05
CA HIS A 105 -24.15 23.79 -11.91
C HIS A 105 -22.91 23.97 -11.04
N ILE A 106 -22.36 22.88 -10.51
CA ILE A 106 -21.14 22.88 -9.70
C ILE A 106 -20.01 22.29 -10.53
N ILE A 107 -18.95 23.07 -10.72
CA ILE A 107 -17.72 22.59 -11.35
C ILE A 107 -16.79 22.09 -10.24
N VAL A 108 -16.32 20.87 -10.39
CA VAL A 108 -15.33 20.25 -9.53
C VAL A 108 -13.99 20.26 -10.25
N LYS A 109 -12.96 20.77 -9.57
CA LYS A 109 -11.58 20.75 -10.05
C LYS A 109 -10.74 19.92 -9.11
N PHE A 110 -10.01 18.95 -9.65
CA PHE A 110 -9.03 18.17 -8.92
C PHE A 110 -7.67 18.83 -9.08
N LEU A 111 -7.11 19.26 -7.97
CA LEU A 111 -5.86 20.01 -7.92
C LEU A 111 -4.77 19.13 -7.32
N VAL A 112 -3.54 19.23 -7.84
CA VAL A 112 -2.36 18.61 -7.25
C VAL A 112 -1.34 19.69 -6.89
N ASN A 113 -0.72 19.56 -5.73
CA ASN A 113 0.40 20.40 -5.31
C ASN A 113 1.63 19.50 -5.12
N ASP A 114 2.36 19.25 -6.20
CA ASP A 114 3.59 18.44 -6.24
C ASP A 114 4.87 19.29 -6.37
N GLY A 115 4.73 20.61 -6.26
CA GLY A 115 5.82 21.57 -6.45
C GLY A 115 6.28 21.76 -7.90
N LYS A 116 5.54 21.22 -8.89
CA LYS A 116 5.84 21.37 -10.33
C LYS A 116 4.64 21.95 -11.10
N PRO A 117 4.09 23.10 -10.70
CA PRO A 117 2.95 23.69 -11.39
C PRO A 117 3.33 24.06 -12.84
N SER A 118 2.43 23.80 -13.79
CA SER A 118 2.59 24.18 -15.20
C SER A 118 2.83 25.69 -15.39
N ASN A 119 2.30 26.51 -14.49
CA ASN A 119 2.58 27.94 -14.41
C ASN A 119 3.39 28.22 -13.13
N PRO A 120 4.57 28.85 -13.23
CA PRO A 120 5.43 29.10 -12.07
C PRO A 120 4.86 30.09 -11.04
N ASN A 121 3.73 30.75 -11.33
CA ASN A 121 3.03 31.62 -10.38
C ASN A 121 1.90 30.92 -9.62
N ASP A 122 1.56 29.69 -10.00
CA ASP A 122 0.51 28.91 -9.36
C ASP A 122 1.14 28.01 -8.29
N ASP A 123 0.40 27.68 -7.24
CA ASP A 123 0.83 26.76 -6.17
C ASP A 123 0.27 25.34 -6.36
N HIS A 124 -0.51 25.12 -7.42
CA HIS A 124 -1.11 23.84 -7.77
C HIS A 124 -1.31 23.69 -9.28
N GLU A 125 -1.57 22.47 -9.74
CA GLU A 125 -1.95 22.14 -11.11
C GLU A 125 -3.34 21.52 -11.14
N ILE A 126 -4.15 21.91 -12.13
CA ILE A 126 -5.47 21.32 -12.37
C ILE A 126 -5.27 20.02 -13.15
N LEU A 127 -5.52 18.88 -12.50
CA LEU A 127 -5.44 17.56 -13.13
C LEU A 127 -6.68 17.26 -13.97
N TRP A 128 -7.84 17.65 -13.45
CA TRP A 128 -9.12 17.37 -14.09
C TRP A 128 -10.19 18.36 -13.63
N GLU A 129 -11.09 18.69 -14.55
CA GLU A 129 -12.22 19.57 -14.33
C GLU A 129 -13.47 18.91 -14.94
N THR A 130 -14.54 18.84 -14.15
CA THR A 130 -15.82 18.25 -14.58
C THR A 130 -16.99 18.88 -13.81
N LYS A 131 -18.22 18.59 -14.21
CA LYS A 131 -19.40 18.87 -13.40
C LYS A 131 -19.50 17.88 -12.24
N LEU A 132 -20.06 18.31 -11.12
CA LEU A 132 -20.30 17.42 -9.97
C LEU A 132 -21.19 16.23 -10.36
N SER A 133 -22.18 16.45 -11.23
CA SER A 133 -23.05 15.40 -11.77
C SER A 133 -22.32 14.32 -12.58
N GLU A 134 -21.17 14.68 -13.16
CA GLU A 134 -20.36 13.80 -14.01
C GLU A 134 -19.15 13.21 -13.26
N VAL A 135 -18.96 13.52 -11.97
CA VAL A 135 -17.76 13.13 -11.20
C VAL A 135 -17.63 11.61 -11.00
N ASN A 136 -18.72 10.87 -11.16
CA ASN A 136 -18.80 9.44 -10.87
C ASN A 136 -18.29 8.54 -12.03
N TYR A 137 -17.87 9.12 -13.17
CA TYR A 137 -17.44 8.33 -14.32
C TYR A 137 -16.41 9.03 -15.22
N PRO A 138 -15.18 8.49 -15.39
CA PRO A 138 -14.51 7.42 -14.65
C PRO A 138 -13.84 7.90 -13.34
N PRO A 139 -13.49 7.01 -12.40
CA PRO A 139 -12.75 7.39 -11.19
C PRO A 139 -11.39 7.98 -11.57
N LEU A 140 -11.07 9.14 -11.01
CA LEU A 140 -9.79 9.80 -11.27
C LEU A 140 -8.66 8.94 -10.68
N SER A 141 -7.85 8.35 -11.56
CA SER A 141 -6.66 7.60 -11.17
C SER A 141 -5.47 8.53 -11.17
N ILE A 142 -5.04 8.97 -9.99
CA ILE A 142 -3.84 9.77 -9.84
C ILE A 142 -2.66 8.82 -9.65
N SER A 143 -1.67 8.91 -10.55
CA SER A 143 -0.42 8.15 -10.44
C SER A 143 0.65 9.06 -9.86
N TYR A 144 1.04 8.82 -8.61
CA TYR A 144 2.11 9.54 -7.92
C TYR A 144 2.85 8.53 -7.03
N GLU A 145 4.18 8.62 -6.97
CA GLU A 145 4.99 7.85 -6.03
C GLU A 145 4.84 8.46 -4.63
N LEU A 146 3.92 7.90 -3.83
CA LEU A 146 3.81 8.24 -2.41
C LEU A 146 5.02 7.66 -1.67
N THR A 147 6.07 8.48 -1.52
CA THR A 147 7.24 8.18 -0.68
C THR A 147 6.93 8.32 0.80
#